data_AF-A0A350ZX90-F1
#
_entry.id   AF-A0A350ZX90-F1
#
_cell.length_a   1.000
_cell.length_b   1.000
_cell.length_c   1.000
_cell.angle_alpha   90.00
_cell.angle_beta   90.00
_cell.angle_gamma   90.00
#
_symmetry.space_group_name_H-M   'P 1'
#
loop_
_entity.id
_entity.type
_entity.pdbx_description
1 polymer ?
#
loop_
_entity_poly.entity_id
_entity_poly.type
_entity_poly.pdbx_seq_one_letter_code
_entity_poly.pdbx_strand_id
1 'polypeptide(L)' 'AERMGRMLLLKADVTANTDEHKALLKRFGLFGPPGIIFFDAGGQEREGMRVVGFMKAEPFATVLDRAL' A
#
# COMPACT_ATOMS: atom_id res chain seq x y z
N ALA A 1 -10.47 -4.94 -10.68
CA ALA A 1 -10.46 -3.47 -10.85
C ALA A 1 -11.59 -2.80 -10.07
N GLU A 2 -12.84 -3.31 -10.17
CA GLU A 2 -14.03 -2.69 -9.54
C GLU A 2 -13.89 -2.35 -8.04
N ARG A 3 -13.23 -3.22 -7.25
CA ARG A 3 -13.05 -3.01 -5.80
C ARG A 3 -12.23 -1.75 -5.49
N MET A 4 -11.12 -1.58 -6.21
CA MET A 4 -10.23 -0.42 -6.06
C MET A 4 -10.88 0.87 -6.56
N GLY A 5 -11.86 0.80 -7.45
CA GLY A 5 -12.65 1.96 -7.89
C GLY A 5 -13.48 2.59 -6.77
N ARG A 6 -13.64 1.90 -5.63
CA ARG A 6 -14.30 2.41 -4.42
C ARG A 6 -13.31 3.05 -3.42
N MET A 7 -12.03 3.14 -3.78
CA MET A 7 -10.96 3.64 -2.93
C MET A 7 -10.29 4.85 -3.57
N LEU A 8 -9.71 5.72 -2.75
CA LEU A 8 -8.76 6.71 -3.23
C LEU A 8 -7.41 6.03 -3.46
N LEU A 9 -6.94 6.03 -4.72
CA LEU A 9 -5.68 5.40 -5.10
C LEU A 9 -4.55 6.43 -5.10
N LEU A 10 -3.55 6.20 -4.27
CA LEU A 10 -2.32 6.99 -4.21
C LEU A 10 -1.13 6.12 -4.64
N LYS A 11 -0.22 6.70 -5.42
CA LYS A 11 1.04 6.06 -5.82
C LYS A 11 2.18 7.01 -5.55
N ALA A 12 3.10 6.59 -4.70
CA ALA A 12 4.40 7.25 -4.54
C ALA A 12 5.42 6.54 -5.43
N ASP A 13 6.00 7.26 -6.40
CA ASP A 13 7.10 6.75 -7.20
C ASP A 13 8.43 7.07 -6.50
N VAL A 14 9.04 6.03 -5.92
CA VAL A 14 10.31 6.14 -5.19
C VAL A 14 11.53 5.75 -6.03
N THR A 15 11.40 5.59 -7.35
CA THR A 15 12.45 5.07 -8.24
C THR A 15 13.78 5.83 -8.12
N ALA A 16 13.73 7.16 -7.92
CA ALA A 16 14.94 7.98 -7.78
C ALA A 16 15.67 7.82 -6.43
N ASN A 17 15.07 7.12 -5.46
CA ASN A 17 15.66 6.83 -4.14
C ASN A 17 16.29 8.05 -3.42
N THR A 18 15.62 9.20 -3.46
CA THR A 18 16.03 10.41 -2.74
C THR A 18 15.91 10.22 -1.23
N ASP A 19 16.49 11.12 -0.44
CA ASP A 19 16.40 11.01 1.03
C ASP A 19 14.95 11.17 1.54
N GLU A 20 14.13 11.93 0.84
CA GLU A 20 12.68 12.03 1.09
C GLU A 20 11.97 10.69 0.84
N HIS A 21 12.35 9.97 -0.23
CA HIS A 21 11.81 8.63 -0.50
C HIS A 21 12.22 7.64 0.58
N LYS A 22 13.48 7.67 1.03
CA LYS A 22 13.96 6.83 2.14
C LYS A 22 13.22 7.15 3.43
N ALA A 23 12.97 8.43 3.71
CA ALA A 23 12.20 8.86 4.88
C ALA A 23 10.74 8.37 4.81
N LEU A 24 10.12 8.45 3.63
CA LEU A 24 8.77 7.92 3.39
C LEU A 24 8.71 6.41 3.62
N LEU A 25 9.62 5.66 3.01
CA LEU A 25 9.73 4.20 3.18
C LEU A 25 9.93 3.84 4.66
N LYS A 26 10.86 4.52 5.34
CA LYS A 26 11.13 4.32 6.77
C LYS A 26 9.92 4.62 7.65
N ARG A 27 9.16 5.68 7.36
CA ARG A 27 7.93 6.05 8.08
C ARG A 27 6.91 4.91 8.08
N PHE A 28 6.84 4.16 6.98
CA PHE A 28 5.92 3.02 6.84
C PHE A 28 6.58 1.65 7.09
N GLY A 29 7.83 1.63 7.57
CA GLY A 29 8.56 0.38 7.83
C GLY A 29 8.81 -0.46 6.57
N LEU A 30 8.87 0.17 5.40
CA LEU A 30 9.19 -0.47 4.13
C LEU A 30 10.68 -0.31 3.84
N PHE A 31 11.33 -1.38 3.38
CA PHE A 31 12.72 -1.31 2.90
C PHE A 31 12.81 -0.91 1.43
N GLY A 32 11.73 -1.13 0.68
CA GLY A 32 11.64 -0.82 -0.75
C GLY A 32 10.31 -1.32 -1.33
N PRO A 33 10.03 -0.99 -2.59
CA PRO A 33 8.87 -1.49 -3.30
C PRO A 33 9.03 -2.98 -3.70
N PRO A 34 7.91 -3.68 -4.01
CA PRO A 34 6.53 -3.21 -3.90
C PRO A 34 6.01 -3.28 -2.47
N GLY A 35 5.32 -2.21 -2.05
CA GLY A 35 4.62 -2.11 -0.77
C GLY A 35 3.28 -1.40 -0.95
N ILE A 36 2.18 -2.06 -0.57
CA ILE A 36 0.82 -1.51 -0.62
C ILE A 36 0.31 -1.42 0.82
N ILE A 37 -0.21 -0.24 1.17
CA ILE A 37 -0.70 0.11 2.51
C ILE A 37 -2.15 0.58 2.36
N PHE A 38 -3.00 0.18 3.30
CA PHE A 38 -4.41 0.54 3.33
C PHE A 38 -4.69 1.51 4.48
N PHE A 39 -5.51 2.51 4.21
CA PHE A 39 -5.95 3.50 5.19
C PHE A 39 -7.48 3.49 5.26
N ASP A 40 -8.02 3.75 6.45
CA ASP A 40 -9.45 4.00 6.63
C ASP A 40 -9.83 5.44 6.18
N ALA A 41 -11.12 5.75 6.19
CA ALA A 41 -11.63 7.07 5.81
C ALA A 41 -11.18 8.20 6.77
N GLY A 42 -10.71 7.86 7.97
CA GLY A 42 -10.11 8.80 8.92
C GLY A 42 -8.62 9.02 8.71
N GLY A 43 -8.01 8.33 7.74
CA GLY A 43 -6.58 8.41 7.45
C GLY A 43 -5.71 7.56 8.38
N GLN A 44 -6.30 6.69 9.20
CA GLN A 44 -5.54 5.74 10.00
C GLN A 44 -5.20 4.51 9.19
N GLU A 45 -4.00 3.97 9.39
CA GLU A 45 -3.59 2.76 8.71
C GLU A 45 -4.37 1.54 9.23
N ARG A 46 -4.83 0.68 8.32
CA ARG A 46 -5.37 -0.65 8.68
C ARG A 46 -4.21 -1.61 8.91
N GLU A 47 -3.71 -1.64 10.15
CA GLU A 47 -2.59 -2.50 10.55
C GLU A 47 -2.84 -3.98 10.23
N GLY A 48 -1.77 -4.73 9.91
CA GLY A 48 -1.84 -6.15 9.55
C GLY A 48 -2.34 -6.44 8.12
N MET A 49 -2.70 -5.40 7.35
CA MET A 49 -3.18 -5.54 5.96
C MET A 49 -2.17 -5.14 4.90
N ARG A 50 -0.94 -4.80 5.30
CA ARG A 50 0.12 -4.42 4.35
C ARG A 50 0.42 -5.58 3.41
N VAL A 51 0.58 -5.26 2.12
CA VAL A 51 1.12 -6.21 1.14
C VAL A 51 2.55 -5.79 0.86
N VAL A 52 3.49 -6.65 1.24
CA VAL A 52 4.93 -6.44 1.01
C VAL A 52 5.42 -7.50 0.04
N GLY A 53 6.13 -7.08 -1.00
CA GLY A 53 6.54 -7.97 -2.07
C GLY A 53 5.42 -8.25 -3.07
N PHE A 54 5.72 -9.12 -4.04
CA PHE A 54 4.75 -9.48 -5.07
C PHE A 54 3.65 -10.38 -4.51
N MET A 55 2.41 -10.07 -4.85
CA MET A 55 1.23 -10.88 -4.53
C MET A 55 0.45 -11.15 -5.82
N LYS A 56 0.04 -12.41 -6.03
CA LYS A 56 -0.80 -12.79 -7.17
C LYS A 56 -2.20 -12.16 -7.05
N ALA A 57 -2.91 -12.11 -8.17
CA ALA A 57 -4.21 -11.44 -8.27
C ALA A 57 -5.25 -12.02 -7.31
N GLU A 58 -5.32 -13.35 -7.16
CA GLU A 58 -6.31 -14.04 -6.32
C GLU A 58 -6.14 -13.74 -4.82
N PRO A 59 -4.95 -13.90 -4.20
CA PRO A 59 -4.76 -13.50 -2.80
C PRO A 59 -4.90 -11.99 -2.61
N PHE A 60 -4.49 -11.17 -3.59
CA PHE A 60 -4.65 -9.73 -3.51
C PHE A 60 -6.13 -9.30 -3.53
N ALA A 61 -6.96 -9.98 -4.31
CA ALA A 61 -8.41 -9.80 -4.33
C ALA A 61 -9.01 -10.01 -2.93
N THR A 62 -8.61 -11.05 -2.19
CA THR A 62 -9.05 -11.29 -0.82
C THR A 62 -8.63 -10.17 0.15
N VAL A 63 -7.43 -9.61 -0.03
CA VAL A 63 -6.97 -8.45 0.76
C VAL A 63 -7.85 -7.23 0.47
N LEU A 64 -8.16 -6.96 -0.81
CA LEU A 64 -9.04 -5.86 -1.20
C LEU A 64 -10.45 -6.01 -0.61
N ASP A 65 -10.98 -7.23 -0.52
CA ASP A 65 -12.30 -7.47 0.08
C ASP A 65 -12.34 -7.16 1.57
N ARG A 66 -11.23 -7.38 2.29
CA ARG A 66 -11.09 -7.03 3.70
C ARG A 66 -10.82 -5.54 3.93
N ALA A 67 -10.29 -4.85 2.91
CA ALA A 67 -9.83 -3.47 3.02
C ALA A 67 -10.96 -2.45 2.78
N LEU A 68 -12.04 -2.89 2.11
CA LEU A 68 -13.31 -2.16 2.02
C LEU A 68 -13.97 -2.00 3.41
#